data_AF-A0A933ERR2-F1
#
_entry.id   AF-A0A933ERR2-F1
#
_cell.length_a   1.000
_cell.length_b   1.000
_cell.length_c   1.000
_cell.angle_alpha   90.00
_cell.angle_beta   90.00
_cell.angle_gamma   90.00
#
_symmetry.space_group_name_H-M   'P 1'
#
loop_
_entity.id
_entity.type
_entity.pdbx_description
1 polymer ?
#
loop_
_entity_poly.entity_id
_entity_poly.type
_entity_poly.pdbx_seq_one_letter_code
_entity_poly.pdbx_strand_id
1 'polypeptide(L)'
;MQPVLVCNVGWMKEYRGPTQADPVPEGGGARWVEKHECFNFKPYKGRLYGYVEALGSIAIQKLGAPRNADCADNVTVFWVARDPRQKKTVVVGWYTNATVYRKVKHVDPASDVAKERTATRKDRAGKDETWACNDYYIVTVEENGLLLPEPERKYEVLRGKGHLGQRNIHYPKGPEALDLLKLIEQPPTHPTPGAGAPKQFDAGKRREVEDAAMRTAEAWWTSRGFQCHDVSDKNRGWDLEACRDGPTPLHIEVKGLSGSNIAVELTPHEYEPVKRQDTDYRLCVVTNAKDKDTAAVHTFHIEEGDVLVDQHGHKLAIKERIGAGLATL
;
A
#
# COMPACT_ATOMS: atom_id res chain seq x y z
N MET A 1 24.40 15.08 0.01
CA MET A 1 22.94 15.26 -0.19
C MET A 1 22.45 14.02 -0.94
N GLN A 2 21.36 13.39 -0.49
CA GLN A 2 20.82 12.20 -1.14
C GLN A 2 20.44 12.52 -2.60
N PRO A 3 20.92 11.75 -3.60
CA PRO A 3 20.62 12.03 -4.99
C PRO A 3 19.15 11.74 -5.29
N VAL A 4 18.48 12.69 -5.94
CA VAL A 4 17.06 12.60 -6.29
C VAL A 4 16.91 12.63 -7.81
N LEU A 5 16.07 11.73 -8.33
CA LEU A 5 15.68 11.66 -9.73
C LEU A 5 14.15 11.76 -9.82
N VAL A 6 13.64 12.56 -10.75
CA VAL A 6 12.21 12.62 -11.04
C VAL A 6 11.95 12.05 -12.43
N CYS A 7 11.08 11.04 -12.51
CA CYS A 7 10.72 10.33 -13.73
C CYS A 7 9.23 10.55 -14.03
N ASN A 8 8.96 11.21 -15.16
CA ASN A 8 7.60 11.44 -15.65
C ASN A 8 7.14 10.25 -16.50
N VAL A 9 5.98 9.70 -16.12
CA VAL A 9 5.36 8.53 -16.73
C VAL A 9 3.88 8.79 -17.05
N GLY A 10 3.27 7.92 -17.85
CA GLY A 10 1.84 7.90 -18.07
C GLY A 10 1.06 7.59 -16.79
N TRP A 11 -0.07 8.29 -16.57
CA TRP A 11 -0.95 8.02 -15.43
C TRP A 11 -1.55 6.61 -15.49
N MET A 12 -1.27 5.81 -14.46
CA MET A 12 -1.93 4.54 -14.19
C MET A 12 -2.27 4.42 -12.70
N LYS A 13 -3.26 3.60 -12.36
CA LYS A 13 -3.67 3.33 -10.98
C LYS A 13 -2.65 2.44 -10.28
N GLU A 14 -2.28 1.32 -10.89
CA GLU A 14 -1.52 0.26 -10.23
C GLU A 14 -0.11 0.08 -10.80
N TYR A 15 0.13 0.47 -12.06
CA TYR A 15 1.39 0.19 -12.77
C TYR A 15 1.81 -1.29 -12.66
N ARG A 16 0.83 -2.20 -12.79
CA ARG A 16 0.98 -3.66 -12.76
C ARG A 16 0.61 -4.33 -14.08
N GLY A 17 0.60 -3.54 -15.15
CA GLY A 17 0.16 -3.90 -16.49
C GLY A 17 -1.23 -3.31 -16.82
N PRO A 18 -1.54 -3.14 -18.12
CA PRO A 18 -2.85 -2.68 -18.56
C PRO A 18 -3.96 -3.61 -18.11
N THR A 19 -5.05 -3.04 -17.62
CA THR A 19 -6.33 -3.73 -17.48
C THR A 19 -7.44 -2.85 -18.07
N GLN A 20 -8.65 -3.38 -18.20
CA GLN A 20 -9.80 -2.56 -18.59
C GLN A 20 -10.07 -1.43 -17.57
N ALA A 21 -9.78 -1.67 -16.29
CA ALA A 21 -9.98 -0.70 -15.20
C ALA A 21 -8.81 0.26 -14.99
N ASP A 22 -7.64 -0.06 -15.56
CA ASP A 22 -6.40 0.72 -15.54
C ASP A 22 -5.70 0.65 -16.91
N PRO A 23 -6.31 1.26 -17.95
CA PRO A 23 -5.74 1.22 -19.30
C PRO A 23 -4.49 2.09 -19.35
N VAL A 24 -3.51 1.70 -20.17
CA VAL A 24 -2.32 2.54 -20.36
C VAL A 24 -2.76 3.81 -21.10
N PRO A 25 -2.39 5.02 -20.65
CA PRO A 25 -2.92 6.26 -21.18
C PRO A 25 -2.74 6.40 -22.70
N GLU A 26 -3.81 6.83 -23.37
CA GLU A 26 -3.83 7.13 -24.79
C GLU A 26 -3.22 8.52 -25.03
N GLY A 27 -1.93 8.56 -25.38
CA GLY A 27 -1.24 9.81 -25.70
C GLY A 27 0.27 9.61 -25.72
N GLY A 28 0.96 10.26 -26.66
CA GLY A 28 2.42 10.23 -26.76
C GLY A 28 3.01 9.72 -28.08
N GLY A 29 2.19 9.33 -29.07
CA GLY A 29 2.67 8.88 -30.39
C GLY A 29 3.38 7.51 -30.41
N ALA A 30 3.83 7.01 -29.25
CA ALA A 30 4.44 5.69 -29.09
C ALA A 30 3.42 4.56 -29.29
N ARG A 31 3.88 3.47 -29.92
CA ARG A 31 3.05 2.27 -30.11
C ARG A 31 2.89 1.56 -28.76
N TRP A 32 1.80 0.81 -28.60
CA TRP A 32 1.48 0.12 -27.34
C TRP A 32 2.58 -0.85 -26.86
N VAL A 33 3.33 -1.42 -27.80
CA VAL A 33 4.51 -2.27 -27.59
C VAL A 33 5.65 -1.59 -26.83
N GLU A 34 5.69 -0.26 -26.75
CA GLU A 34 6.80 0.51 -26.17
C GLU A 34 6.52 0.99 -24.73
N LYS A 35 5.38 0.61 -24.15
CA LYS A 35 4.90 1.16 -22.88
C LYS A 35 5.39 0.38 -21.66
N HIS A 36 6.70 0.21 -21.55
CA HIS A 36 7.35 -0.53 -20.45
C HIS A 36 7.07 0.04 -19.04
N GLU A 37 6.77 1.34 -18.95
CA GLU A 37 6.44 2.05 -17.71
C GLU A 37 5.19 1.50 -17.00
N CYS A 38 4.31 0.79 -17.71
CA CYS A 38 3.07 0.24 -17.14
C CYS A 38 3.28 -0.85 -16.10
N PHE A 39 4.53 -1.28 -15.87
CA PHE A 39 4.91 -2.30 -14.92
C PHE A 39 5.88 -1.79 -13.83
N ASN A 40 6.02 -0.47 -13.67
CA ASN A 40 6.94 0.12 -12.69
C ASN A 40 6.64 -0.36 -11.24
N PHE A 41 5.39 -0.65 -10.87
CA PHE A 41 5.06 -1.12 -9.52
C PHE A 41 4.59 -2.59 -9.47
N LYS A 42 5.02 -3.39 -10.46
CA LYS A 42 4.88 -4.85 -10.42
C LYS A 42 6.12 -5.50 -9.79
N PRO A 43 6.02 -6.03 -8.56
CA PRO A 43 7.13 -6.71 -7.94
C PRO A 43 7.48 -8.01 -8.69
N TYR A 44 8.76 -8.34 -8.70
CA TYR A 44 9.27 -9.61 -9.20
C TYR A 44 10.48 -10.03 -8.38
N LYS A 45 10.43 -11.23 -7.79
CA LYS A 45 11.48 -11.75 -6.88
C LYS A 45 11.94 -10.72 -5.84
N GLY A 46 10.98 -10.03 -5.22
CA GLY A 46 11.23 -9.02 -4.19
C GLY A 46 11.88 -7.73 -4.70
N ARG A 47 11.79 -7.43 -6.00
CA ARG A 47 12.35 -6.23 -6.63
C ARG A 47 11.34 -5.51 -7.52
N LEU A 48 11.54 -4.22 -7.68
CA LEU A 48 10.82 -3.38 -8.63
C LEU A 48 11.75 -2.95 -9.76
N TYR A 49 11.21 -2.94 -10.98
CA TYR A 49 11.93 -2.65 -12.22
C TYR A 49 11.25 -1.48 -12.91
N GLY A 50 11.86 -0.30 -12.76
CA GLY A 50 11.36 0.97 -13.26
C GLY A 50 11.89 1.30 -14.64
N TYR A 51 10.97 1.66 -15.52
CA TYR A 51 11.25 2.20 -16.84
C TYR A 51 10.73 3.63 -16.95
N VAL A 52 11.54 4.47 -17.60
CA VAL A 52 11.17 5.80 -18.08
C VAL A 52 11.78 5.97 -19.46
N GLU A 53 11.06 6.61 -20.37
CA GLU A 53 11.60 6.90 -21.69
C GLU A 53 12.71 7.96 -21.57
N ALA A 54 13.96 7.51 -21.75
CA ALA A 54 15.14 8.36 -21.77
C ALA A 54 15.57 8.63 -23.21
N LEU A 55 15.91 9.88 -23.54
CA LEU A 55 16.58 10.21 -24.81
C LEU A 55 18.04 9.73 -24.78
N GLY A 56 18.25 8.46 -25.10
CA GLY A 56 19.56 7.80 -25.19
C GLY A 56 20.04 7.20 -23.86
N SER A 57 20.35 8.03 -22.86
CA SER A 57 20.88 7.56 -21.57
C SER A 57 20.52 8.47 -20.40
N ILE A 58 20.43 7.90 -19.20
CA ILE A 58 20.29 8.67 -17.95
C ILE A 58 21.65 9.25 -17.56
N ALA A 59 21.68 10.56 -17.29
CA ALA A 59 22.87 11.31 -16.91
C ALA A 59 23.22 11.09 -15.43
N ILE A 60 23.59 9.86 -15.09
CA ILE A 60 23.87 9.41 -13.72
C ILE A 60 24.99 10.20 -13.01
N GLN A 61 25.82 10.96 -13.74
CA GLN A 61 26.81 11.84 -13.11
C GLN A 61 26.14 13.00 -12.36
N LYS A 62 24.94 13.40 -12.79
CA LYS A 62 24.12 14.39 -12.06
C LYS A 62 23.57 13.81 -10.75
N LEU A 63 23.62 12.50 -10.58
CA LEU A 63 23.25 11.76 -9.36
C LEU A 63 24.50 11.39 -8.52
N GLY A 64 25.68 11.90 -8.88
CA GLY A 64 26.92 11.68 -8.14
C GLY A 64 27.76 10.49 -8.61
N ALA A 65 27.34 9.76 -9.66
CA ALA A 65 28.14 8.65 -10.17
C ALA A 65 29.41 9.13 -10.89
N PRO A 66 30.53 8.37 -10.81
CA PRO A 66 31.74 8.62 -11.58
C PRO A 66 31.50 8.64 -13.09
N ARG A 67 32.36 9.37 -13.84
CA ARG A 67 32.23 9.53 -15.30
C ARG A 67 32.17 8.21 -16.07
N ASN A 68 32.87 7.18 -15.60
CA ASN A 68 32.96 5.86 -16.23
C ASN A 68 32.06 4.80 -15.59
N ALA A 69 31.24 5.18 -14.60
CA ALA A 69 30.30 4.24 -13.97
C ALA A 69 29.13 3.92 -14.92
N ASP A 70 28.59 2.71 -14.80
CA ASP A 70 27.41 2.28 -15.54
C ASP A 70 26.10 2.52 -14.79
N CYS A 71 26.17 2.83 -13.50
CA CYS A 71 25.03 3.13 -12.65
C CYS A 71 25.37 4.13 -11.53
N ALA A 72 24.32 4.65 -10.90
CA ALA A 72 24.36 5.36 -9.63
C ALA A 72 23.53 4.57 -8.60
N ASP A 73 24.09 4.31 -7.43
CA ASP A 73 23.39 3.67 -6.30
C ASP A 73 22.87 4.71 -5.29
N ASN A 74 22.05 4.25 -4.34
CA ASN A 74 21.49 5.06 -3.27
C ASN A 74 20.67 6.27 -3.78
N VAL A 75 20.00 6.12 -4.92
CA VAL A 75 19.18 7.18 -5.52
C VAL A 75 17.73 7.07 -5.03
N THR A 76 17.14 8.20 -4.67
CA THR A 76 15.69 8.30 -4.50
C THR A 76 15.06 8.70 -5.82
N VAL A 77 14.16 7.87 -6.34
CA VAL A 77 13.46 8.11 -7.60
C VAL A 77 12.00 8.43 -7.30
N PHE A 78 11.54 9.62 -7.67
CA PHE A 78 10.12 9.96 -7.65
C PHE A 78 9.50 9.73 -9.02
N TRP A 79 8.42 8.97 -9.04
CA TRP A 79 7.57 8.80 -10.21
C TRP A 79 6.49 9.88 -10.20
N VAL A 80 6.33 10.58 -11.30
CA VAL A 80 5.33 11.63 -11.46
C VAL A 80 4.49 11.38 -12.70
N ALA A 81 3.23 11.77 -12.66
CA ALA A 81 2.34 11.64 -13.82
C ALA A 81 1.35 12.80 -13.87
N ARG A 82 0.84 13.04 -15.08
CA ARG A 82 -0.23 14.01 -15.32
C ARG A 82 -1.57 13.46 -14.84
N ASP A 83 -2.16 14.04 -13.80
CA ASP A 83 -3.52 13.70 -13.38
C ASP A 83 -4.49 14.05 -14.54
N PRO A 84 -5.23 13.07 -15.09
CA PRO A 84 -6.13 13.29 -16.22
C PRO A 84 -7.34 14.16 -15.85
N ARG A 85 -7.73 14.22 -14.57
CA ARG A 85 -8.86 14.99 -14.03
C ARG A 85 -8.43 16.42 -13.74
N GLN A 86 -7.38 16.58 -12.94
CA GLN A 86 -6.97 17.90 -12.46
C GLN A 86 -6.09 18.65 -13.44
N LYS A 87 -5.55 17.96 -14.45
CA LYS A 87 -4.58 18.55 -15.38
C LYS A 87 -3.44 19.21 -14.56
N LYS A 88 -2.89 18.47 -13.61
CA LYS A 88 -1.67 18.80 -12.84
C LYS A 88 -0.68 17.64 -12.90
N THR A 89 0.61 17.90 -12.74
CA THR A 89 1.61 16.82 -12.66
C THR A 89 1.88 16.58 -11.20
N VAL A 90 1.69 15.36 -10.72
CA VAL A 90 1.77 15.02 -9.31
C VAL A 90 2.67 13.82 -9.09
N VAL A 91 3.23 13.68 -7.88
CA VAL A 91 3.91 12.46 -7.46
C VAL A 91 2.90 11.32 -7.40
N VAL A 92 3.23 10.21 -8.05
CA VAL A 92 2.44 8.97 -8.02
C VAL A 92 3.04 7.91 -7.11
N GLY A 93 4.32 8.02 -6.79
CA GLY A 93 5.05 7.07 -5.96
C GLY A 93 6.54 7.32 -6.03
N TRP A 94 7.33 6.50 -5.35
CA TRP A 94 8.78 6.61 -5.34
C TRP A 94 9.45 5.28 -5.08
N TYR A 95 10.74 5.22 -5.40
CA TYR A 95 11.68 4.21 -4.93
C TYR A 95 12.75 4.89 -4.07
N THR A 96 12.97 4.37 -2.87
CA THR A 96 14.18 4.67 -2.08
C THR A 96 15.29 3.70 -2.44
N ASN A 97 16.53 4.08 -2.13
CA ASN A 97 17.72 3.25 -2.29
C ASN A 97 17.80 2.48 -3.63
N ALA A 98 17.50 3.17 -4.74
CA ALA A 98 17.47 2.58 -6.05
C ALA A 98 18.84 2.64 -6.73
N THR A 99 19.13 1.62 -7.54
CA THR A 99 20.20 1.63 -8.53
C THR A 99 19.63 2.15 -9.86
N VAL A 100 20.25 3.19 -10.41
CA VAL A 100 19.88 3.81 -11.69
C VAL A 100 20.97 3.55 -12.71
N TYR A 101 20.66 2.77 -13.75
CA TYR A 101 21.57 2.48 -14.84
C TYR A 101 21.60 3.61 -15.87
N ARG A 102 22.77 3.85 -16.45
CA ARG A 102 22.97 4.82 -17.53
C ARG A 102 22.21 4.41 -18.79
N LYS A 103 22.35 3.14 -19.18
CA LYS A 103 21.73 2.54 -20.37
C LYS A 103 20.60 1.62 -19.95
N VAL A 104 19.63 1.46 -20.85
CA VAL A 104 18.55 0.49 -20.68
C VAL A 104 19.13 -0.90 -20.43
N LYS A 105 18.53 -1.61 -19.49
CA LYS A 105 18.75 -3.02 -19.22
C LYS A 105 17.53 -3.80 -19.70
N HIS A 106 17.79 -5.00 -20.19
CA HIS A 106 16.75 -5.92 -20.60
C HIS A 106 16.68 -7.04 -19.57
N VAL A 107 15.47 -7.31 -19.10
CA VAL A 107 15.14 -8.57 -18.47
C VAL A 107 15.30 -9.68 -19.51
N ASP A 108 15.96 -10.76 -19.13
CA ASP A 108 16.15 -11.92 -20.00
C ASP A 108 14.79 -12.43 -20.51
N PRO A 109 14.53 -12.45 -21.84
CA PRO A 109 13.28 -12.94 -22.42
C PRO A 109 12.95 -14.41 -22.07
N ALA A 110 13.97 -15.22 -21.78
CA ALA A 110 13.78 -16.62 -21.38
C ALA A 110 13.44 -16.77 -19.89
N SER A 111 13.61 -15.72 -19.10
CA SER A 111 13.28 -15.74 -17.67
C SER A 111 11.76 -15.71 -17.45
N ASP A 112 11.29 -16.30 -16.35
CA ASP A 112 9.88 -16.21 -15.97
C ASP A 112 9.40 -14.76 -15.75
N VAL A 113 10.35 -13.83 -15.49
CA VAL A 113 10.09 -12.38 -15.45
C VAL A 113 9.41 -11.90 -16.74
N ALA A 114 9.91 -12.35 -17.90
CA ALA A 114 9.45 -11.88 -19.20
C ALA A 114 8.03 -12.34 -19.52
N LYS A 115 7.65 -13.51 -19.00
CA LYS A 115 6.30 -14.07 -19.11
C LYS A 115 5.32 -13.36 -18.17
N GLU A 116 5.77 -12.93 -17.00
CA GLU A 116 4.92 -12.21 -16.04
C GLU A 116 4.75 -10.73 -16.39
N ARG A 117 5.71 -10.11 -17.10
CA ARG A 117 5.61 -8.72 -17.58
C ARG A 117 5.12 -8.64 -19.02
N THR A 118 4.19 -9.50 -19.40
CA THR A 118 3.48 -9.37 -20.67
C THR A 118 2.19 -8.60 -20.52
N ALA A 119 1.89 -7.77 -21.51
CA ALA A 119 0.61 -7.12 -21.66
C ALA A 119 -0.07 -7.64 -22.93
N THR A 120 -1.38 -7.83 -22.87
CA THR A 120 -2.20 -8.30 -23.99
C THR A 120 -3.33 -7.31 -24.25
N ARG A 121 -3.64 -7.07 -25.52
CA ARG A 121 -4.80 -6.29 -25.93
C ARG A 121 -5.41 -6.85 -27.20
N LYS A 122 -6.63 -6.42 -27.51
CA LYS A 122 -7.24 -6.63 -28.82
C LYS A 122 -6.75 -5.56 -29.80
N ASP A 123 -6.25 -5.95 -30.96
CA ASP A 123 -5.96 -5.04 -32.06
C ASP A 123 -7.27 -4.53 -32.72
N ARG A 124 -7.16 -3.68 -33.75
CA ARG A 124 -8.33 -3.15 -34.48
C ARG A 124 -9.16 -4.24 -35.18
N ALA A 125 -8.59 -5.42 -35.42
CA ALA A 125 -9.24 -6.58 -36.02
C ALA A 125 -9.76 -7.57 -34.97
N GLY A 126 -9.67 -7.27 -33.67
CA GLY A 126 -10.11 -8.13 -32.58
C GLY A 126 -9.16 -9.30 -32.26
N LYS A 127 -7.92 -9.29 -32.75
CA LYS A 127 -6.91 -10.31 -32.44
C LYS A 127 -6.10 -9.91 -31.22
N ASP A 128 -5.66 -10.90 -30.44
CA ASP A 128 -4.79 -10.67 -29.30
C ASP A 128 -3.38 -10.30 -29.77
N GLU A 129 -2.92 -9.11 -29.36
CA GLU A 129 -1.56 -8.62 -29.51
C GLU A 129 -0.92 -8.62 -28.12
N THR A 130 0.11 -9.45 -27.94
CA THR A 130 0.85 -9.57 -26.68
C THR A 130 2.27 -9.05 -26.86
N TRP A 131 2.77 -8.28 -25.88
CA TRP A 131 4.14 -7.78 -25.87
C TRP A 131 4.78 -7.90 -24.49
N ALA A 132 6.09 -8.10 -24.46
CA ALA A 132 6.86 -8.21 -23.23
C ALA A 132 7.44 -6.85 -22.83
N CYS A 133 7.23 -6.45 -21.59
CA CYS A 133 7.74 -5.20 -21.02
C CYS A 133 8.98 -5.44 -20.17
N ASN A 134 10.08 -5.77 -20.86
CA ASN A 134 11.31 -6.27 -20.25
C ASN A 134 12.39 -5.21 -20.03
N ASP A 135 12.17 -3.99 -20.47
CA ASP A 135 13.16 -2.93 -20.39
C ASP A 135 13.04 -2.18 -19.06
N TYR A 136 14.18 -1.82 -18.47
CA TYR A 136 14.24 -1.01 -17.27
C TYR A 136 15.54 -0.20 -17.19
N TYR A 137 15.48 0.91 -16.47
CA TYR A 137 16.67 1.71 -16.11
C TYR A 137 16.93 1.67 -14.60
N ILE A 138 15.90 1.40 -13.80
CA ILE A 138 15.93 1.63 -12.36
C ILE A 138 15.53 0.33 -11.67
N VAL A 139 16.26 -0.06 -10.63
CA VAL A 139 15.93 -1.21 -9.78
C VAL A 139 15.99 -0.81 -8.32
N THR A 140 15.03 -1.28 -7.54
CA THR A 140 15.12 -1.29 -6.08
C THR A 140 14.54 -2.59 -5.53
N VAL A 141 14.72 -2.86 -4.24
CA VAL A 141 13.97 -3.92 -3.55
C VAL A 141 12.52 -3.47 -3.35
N GLU A 142 11.58 -4.40 -3.34
CA GLU A 142 10.15 -4.12 -3.28
C GLU A 142 9.76 -3.24 -2.08
N GLU A 143 10.34 -3.51 -0.90
CA GLU A 143 10.12 -2.77 0.35
C GLU A 143 10.48 -1.28 0.25
N ASN A 144 11.35 -0.91 -0.68
CA ASN A 144 11.77 0.47 -0.90
C ASN A 144 10.88 1.20 -1.92
N GLY A 145 9.93 0.51 -2.55
CA GLY A 145 8.98 1.12 -3.46
C GLY A 145 7.65 1.39 -2.80
N LEU A 146 7.13 2.60 -3.00
CA LEU A 146 5.78 2.96 -2.59
C LEU A 146 5.03 3.59 -3.75
N LEU A 147 3.89 3.01 -4.10
CA LEU A 147 2.91 3.61 -5.01
C LEU A 147 1.83 4.29 -4.17
N LEU A 148 1.56 5.56 -4.44
CA LEU A 148 0.46 6.29 -3.81
C LEU A 148 -0.86 5.88 -4.49
N PRO A 149 -1.86 5.41 -3.73
CA PRO A 149 -3.26 5.41 -4.15
C PRO A 149 -3.69 6.74 -4.76
N GLU A 150 -4.53 6.69 -5.79
CA GLU A 150 -4.97 7.88 -6.53
C GLU A 150 -5.44 9.06 -5.67
N PRO A 151 -6.21 8.86 -4.57
CA PRO A 151 -6.66 9.96 -3.73
C PRO A 151 -5.53 10.72 -3.03
N GLU A 152 -4.35 10.11 -2.87
CA GLU A 152 -3.22 10.69 -2.12
C GLU A 152 -2.12 11.27 -3.04
N ARG A 153 -2.32 11.17 -4.36
CA ARG A 153 -1.47 11.81 -5.40
C ARG A 153 -1.73 13.32 -5.48
N LYS A 154 -1.54 14.01 -4.36
CA LYS A 154 -1.85 15.44 -4.17
C LYS A 154 -0.62 16.33 -4.32
N TYR A 155 0.58 15.75 -4.23
CA TYR A 155 1.82 16.52 -4.26
C TYR A 155 2.13 16.94 -5.70
N GLU A 156 1.88 18.20 -6.02
CA GLU A 156 2.14 18.79 -7.33
C GLU A 156 3.64 19.03 -7.55
N VAL A 157 4.12 18.63 -8.74
CA VAL A 157 5.48 18.91 -9.20
C VAL A 157 5.42 19.99 -10.25
N LEU A 158 6.15 21.07 -9.99
CA LEU A 158 6.22 22.22 -10.89
C LEU A 158 6.81 21.82 -12.25
N ARG A 159 6.38 22.54 -13.29
CA ARG A 159 6.92 22.39 -14.65
C ARG A 159 7.46 23.70 -15.17
N GLY A 160 8.39 23.62 -16.13
CA GLY A 160 8.99 24.79 -16.76
C GLY A 160 10.42 25.04 -16.33
N LYS A 161 10.87 26.30 -16.42
CA LYS A 161 12.29 26.67 -16.24
C LYS A 161 12.76 26.30 -14.84
N GLY A 162 13.78 25.43 -14.76
CA GLY A 162 14.35 24.95 -13.49
C GLY A 162 13.66 23.73 -12.89
N HIS A 163 12.52 23.30 -13.44
CA HIS A 163 11.72 22.18 -12.96
C HIS A 163 11.53 21.13 -14.07
N LEU A 164 10.53 20.25 -13.92
CA LEU A 164 10.22 19.23 -14.92
C LEU A 164 9.85 19.86 -16.28
N GLY A 165 10.72 19.66 -17.26
CA GLY A 165 10.56 20.18 -18.62
C GLY A 165 9.72 19.28 -19.53
N GLN A 166 9.99 19.35 -20.83
CA GLN A 166 9.38 18.49 -21.84
C GLN A 166 9.92 17.05 -21.81
N ARG A 167 11.12 16.83 -21.26
CA ARG A 167 11.72 15.50 -21.13
C ARG A 167 11.14 14.75 -19.94
N ASN A 168 11.14 13.43 -20.01
CA ASN A 168 10.62 12.58 -18.95
C ASN A 168 11.54 12.43 -17.72
N ILE A 169 12.72 13.05 -17.73
CA ILE A 169 13.69 12.95 -16.62
C ILE A 169 14.10 14.35 -16.15
N HIS A 170 13.99 14.58 -14.85
CA HIS A 170 14.42 15.79 -14.16
C HIS A 170 15.35 15.47 -12.97
N TYR A 171 16.29 16.37 -12.69
CA TYR A 171 17.30 16.23 -11.65
C TYR A 171 17.13 17.40 -10.66
N PRO A 172 16.16 17.29 -9.73
CA PRO A 172 15.89 18.37 -8.78
C PRO A 172 17.11 18.63 -7.90
N LYS A 173 17.28 19.89 -7.48
CA LYS A 173 18.38 20.34 -6.62
C LYS A 173 17.89 21.35 -5.60
N GLY A 174 18.63 21.49 -4.50
CA GLY A 174 18.35 22.51 -3.49
C GLY A 174 16.96 22.31 -2.86
N PRO A 175 16.15 23.38 -2.72
CA PRO A 175 14.85 23.31 -2.06
C PRO A 175 13.88 22.29 -2.68
N GLU A 176 13.82 22.17 -4.01
CA GLU A 176 12.92 21.22 -4.68
C GLU A 176 13.23 19.76 -4.30
N ALA A 177 14.51 19.41 -4.23
CA ALA A 177 14.92 18.07 -3.81
C ALA A 177 14.60 17.83 -2.33
N LEU A 178 14.77 18.84 -1.47
CA LEU A 178 14.44 18.74 -0.05
C LEU A 178 12.94 18.55 0.18
N ASP A 179 12.10 19.31 -0.53
CA ASP A 179 10.65 19.22 -0.37
C ASP A 179 10.09 17.88 -0.85
N LEU A 180 10.69 17.30 -1.89
CA LEU A 180 10.39 15.93 -2.30
C LEU A 180 10.82 14.92 -1.23
N LEU A 181 12.03 15.03 -0.68
CA LEU A 181 12.54 14.09 0.33
C LEU A 181 11.71 14.13 1.63
N LYS A 182 11.17 15.29 2.03
CA LYS A 182 10.25 15.40 3.18
C LYS A 182 8.99 14.52 3.01
N LEU A 183 8.54 14.31 1.77
CA LEU A 183 7.41 13.42 1.49
C LEU A 183 7.71 11.96 1.86
N ILE A 184 8.98 11.56 1.90
CA ILE A 184 9.39 10.20 2.29
C ILE A 184 9.50 10.06 3.81
N GLU A 185 9.92 11.12 4.50
CA GLU A 185 9.98 11.15 5.97
C GLU A 185 8.58 11.16 6.58
N GLN A 186 7.63 11.80 5.89
CA GLN A 186 6.22 11.88 6.26
C GLN A 186 5.37 11.44 5.07
N PRO A 187 5.42 10.14 4.71
CA PRO A 187 4.57 9.66 3.65
C PRO A 187 3.14 9.98 4.03
N PRO A 188 2.29 10.40 3.06
CA PRO A 188 0.85 10.46 3.27
C PRO A 188 0.44 9.20 4.02
N THR A 189 -0.30 9.34 5.13
CA THR A 189 -0.66 8.18 5.95
C THR A 189 -1.58 7.27 5.15
N HIS A 190 -0.97 6.40 4.36
CA HIS A 190 -1.62 5.26 3.81
C HIS A 190 -1.75 4.25 4.94
N PRO A 191 -2.93 3.61 5.13
CA PRO A 191 -2.87 2.22 5.52
C PRO A 191 -1.94 1.55 4.51
N THR A 192 -0.80 1.05 4.98
CA THR A 192 0.04 0.14 4.21
C THR A 192 -0.90 -0.84 3.48
N PRO A 193 -0.63 -1.25 2.23
CA PRO A 193 -1.29 -2.41 1.64
C PRO A 193 -0.87 -3.70 2.38
N GLY A 194 -1.07 -3.75 3.70
CA GLY A 194 -1.49 -4.95 4.40
C GLY A 194 -3.00 -5.07 4.22
N ALA A 195 -3.39 -5.82 3.20
CA ALA A 195 -4.71 -6.43 3.03
C ALA A 195 -5.97 -5.53 3.01
N GLY A 196 -6.10 -4.67 2.01
CA GLY A 196 -7.30 -3.83 1.88
C GLY A 196 -7.66 -3.30 0.50
N ALA A 197 -7.40 -4.05 -0.59
CA ALA A 197 -8.06 -3.77 -1.87
C ALA A 197 -9.52 -4.32 -1.83
N PRO A 198 -10.44 -3.80 -2.67
CA PRO A 198 -11.89 -3.87 -2.45
C PRO A 198 -12.35 -5.31 -2.23
N LYS A 199 -13.21 -5.52 -1.21
CA LYS A 199 -13.69 -6.80 -0.67
C LYS A 199 -14.47 -7.61 -1.73
N GLN A 200 -13.77 -8.14 -2.73
CA GLN A 200 -14.27 -9.24 -3.57
C GLN A 200 -13.15 -10.20 -3.98
N PHE A 201 -12.17 -10.41 -3.09
CA PHE A 201 -11.39 -11.63 -3.09
C PHE A 201 -11.48 -12.26 -1.70
N ASP A 202 -12.21 -13.38 -1.68
CA ASP A 202 -12.26 -14.39 -0.63
C ASP A 202 -12.97 -14.03 0.69
N ALA A 203 -14.29 -13.81 0.61
CA ALA A 203 -15.17 -13.76 1.79
C ALA A 203 -15.02 -15.01 2.66
N GLY A 204 -14.69 -16.17 2.06
CA GLY A 204 -14.41 -17.42 2.76
C GLY A 204 -13.19 -17.31 3.66
N LYS A 205 -12.03 -16.90 3.12
CA LYS A 205 -10.82 -16.73 3.94
C LYS A 205 -10.95 -15.69 5.05
N ARG A 206 -11.72 -14.62 4.84
CA ARG A 206 -11.99 -13.64 5.91
C ARG A 206 -12.84 -14.23 7.02
N ARG A 207 -13.92 -14.91 6.64
CA ARG A 207 -14.78 -15.63 7.59
C ARG A 207 -14.00 -16.69 8.36
N GLU A 208 -13.10 -17.43 7.72
CA GLU A 208 -12.24 -18.40 8.40
C GLU A 208 -11.35 -17.78 9.48
N VAL A 209 -10.83 -16.57 9.23
CA VAL A 209 -10.02 -15.82 10.20
C VAL A 209 -10.89 -15.31 11.35
N GLU A 210 -12.07 -14.75 11.04
CA GLU A 210 -13.05 -14.29 12.03
C GLU A 210 -13.51 -15.45 12.94
N ASP A 211 -13.91 -16.58 12.35
CA ASP A 211 -14.33 -17.79 13.06
C ASP A 211 -13.19 -18.36 13.94
N ALA A 212 -11.95 -18.32 13.45
CA ALA A 212 -10.80 -18.81 14.22
C ALA A 212 -10.43 -17.87 15.37
N ALA A 213 -10.54 -16.56 15.17
CA ALA A 213 -10.32 -15.57 16.21
C ALA A 213 -11.39 -15.68 17.30
N MET A 214 -12.67 -15.81 16.94
CA MET A 214 -13.78 -16.01 17.88
C MET A 214 -13.56 -17.22 18.78
N ARG A 215 -13.28 -18.40 18.19
CA ARG A 215 -12.99 -19.61 18.97
C ARG A 215 -11.78 -19.45 19.90
N THR A 216 -10.73 -18.78 19.43
CA THR A 216 -9.50 -18.59 20.21
C THR A 216 -9.74 -17.61 21.36
N ALA A 217 -10.47 -16.52 21.13
CA ALA A 217 -10.85 -15.55 22.14
C ALA A 217 -11.75 -16.19 23.21
N GLU A 218 -12.79 -16.91 22.80
CA GLU A 218 -13.70 -17.61 23.72
C GLU A 218 -12.92 -18.60 24.60
N ALA A 219 -12.09 -19.46 24.00
CA ALA A 219 -11.25 -20.39 24.76
C ALA A 219 -10.31 -19.68 25.74
N TRP A 220 -9.72 -18.55 25.33
CA TRP A 220 -8.80 -17.77 26.16
C TRP A 220 -9.51 -17.14 27.37
N TRP A 221 -10.70 -16.57 27.19
CA TRP A 221 -11.49 -15.98 28.28
C TRP A 221 -12.05 -17.09 29.20
N THR A 222 -12.55 -18.19 28.64
CA THR A 222 -12.98 -19.36 29.43
C THR A 222 -11.86 -19.96 30.26
N SER A 223 -10.64 -20.07 29.71
CA SER A 223 -9.46 -20.56 30.46
C SER A 223 -9.10 -19.68 31.67
N ARG A 224 -9.57 -18.44 31.71
CA ARG A 224 -9.38 -17.46 32.81
C ARG A 224 -10.57 -17.39 33.76
N GLY A 225 -11.50 -18.34 33.65
CA GLY A 225 -12.64 -18.47 34.56
C GLY A 225 -13.84 -17.60 34.19
N PHE A 226 -13.92 -17.12 32.94
CA PHE A 226 -15.13 -16.44 32.46
C PHE A 226 -16.07 -17.42 31.79
N GLN A 227 -17.38 -17.22 31.97
CA GLN A 227 -18.41 -17.81 31.12
C GLN A 227 -18.67 -16.87 29.94
N CYS A 228 -18.39 -17.32 28.72
CA CYS A 228 -18.55 -16.52 27.51
C CYS A 228 -19.88 -16.84 26.81
N HIS A 229 -20.52 -15.81 26.26
CA HIS A 229 -21.71 -15.89 25.45
C HIS A 229 -21.48 -15.15 24.12
N ASP A 230 -21.67 -15.83 23.00
CA ASP A 230 -21.60 -15.23 21.67
C ASP A 230 -22.86 -14.39 21.40
N VAL A 231 -22.65 -13.09 21.17
CA VAL A 231 -23.67 -12.09 20.86
C VAL A 231 -23.35 -11.31 19.58
N SER A 232 -22.41 -11.81 18.76
CA SER A 232 -21.96 -11.17 17.51
C SER A 232 -23.10 -10.94 16.50
N ASP A 233 -24.13 -11.78 16.53
CA ASP A 233 -25.33 -11.66 15.68
C ASP A 233 -26.37 -10.64 16.21
N LYS A 234 -26.16 -10.06 17.39
CA LYS A 234 -27.10 -9.15 18.06
C LYS A 234 -26.89 -7.67 17.71
N ASN A 235 -25.87 -7.36 16.92
CA ASN A 235 -25.54 -5.99 16.48
C ASN A 235 -25.39 -5.01 17.65
N ARG A 236 -24.72 -5.43 18.73
CA ARG A 236 -24.52 -4.64 19.96
C ARG A 236 -23.27 -3.75 19.92
N GLY A 237 -22.38 -3.98 18.96
CA GLY A 237 -21.05 -3.33 18.90
C GLY A 237 -19.94 -4.10 19.63
N TRP A 238 -20.19 -5.35 19.99
CA TRP A 238 -19.22 -6.32 20.49
C TRP A 238 -19.69 -7.74 20.15
N ASP A 239 -18.76 -8.71 20.22
CA ASP A 239 -18.99 -10.09 19.80
C ASP A 239 -19.28 -11.05 20.97
N LEU A 240 -18.61 -10.86 22.11
CA LEU A 240 -18.74 -11.74 23.28
C LEU A 240 -19.15 -10.98 24.53
N GLU A 241 -20.01 -11.60 25.34
CA GLU A 241 -20.25 -11.22 26.73
C GLU A 241 -19.55 -12.23 27.64
N ALA A 242 -18.55 -11.78 28.40
CA ALA A 242 -17.80 -12.63 29.33
C ALA A 242 -18.17 -12.31 30.78
N CYS A 243 -18.89 -13.23 31.40
CA CYS A 243 -19.32 -13.16 32.79
C CYS A 243 -18.29 -13.80 33.71
N ARG A 244 -18.02 -13.17 34.85
CA ARG A 244 -17.38 -13.80 36.02
C ARG A 244 -18.24 -13.47 37.24
N ASP A 245 -17.84 -13.92 38.43
CA ASP A 245 -18.50 -13.56 39.69
C ASP A 245 -18.72 -12.03 39.79
N GLY A 246 -19.96 -11.61 39.52
CA GLY A 246 -20.35 -10.20 39.40
C GLY A 246 -21.61 -10.01 38.52
N PRO A 247 -22.33 -8.89 38.67
CA PRO A 247 -23.57 -8.66 37.93
C PRO A 247 -23.36 -8.12 36.51
N THR A 248 -22.16 -7.61 36.18
CA THR A 248 -21.88 -6.96 34.90
C THR A 248 -20.89 -7.78 34.07
N PRO A 249 -21.25 -8.22 32.86
CA PRO A 249 -20.33 -8.89 31.96
C PRO A 249 -19.28 -7.93 31.39
N LEU A 250 -18.15 -8.45 30.94
CA LEU A 250 -17.27 -7.73 30.02
C LEU A 250 -17.87 -7.80 28.61
N HIS A 251 -17.86 -6.67 27.91
CA HIS A 251 -18.27 -6.55 26.50
C HIS A 251 -17.02 -6.63 25.62
N ILE A 252 -16.86 -7.70 24.85
CA ILE A 252 -15.62 -7.98 24.13
C ILE A 252 -15.85 -7.93 22.63
N GLU A 253 -15.16 -7.01 21.95
CA GLU A 253 -15.05 -6.96 20.50
C GLU A 253 -13.85 -7.81 20.05
N VAL A 254 -14.03 -8.74 19.12
CA VAL A 254 -12.99 -9.70 18.69
C VAL A 254 -12.51 -9.39 17.28
N LYS A 255 -11.20 -9.15 17.12
CA LYS A 255 -10.56 -8.92 15.82
C LYS A 255 -9.52 -9.99 15.52
N GLY A 256 -9.66 -10.67 14.37
CA GLY A 256 -8.70 -11.66 13.88
C GLY A 256 -7.72 -11.10 12.85
N LEU A 257 -6.44 -11.45 12.99
CA LEU A 257 -5.38 -11.09 12.06
C LEU A 257 -4.59 -12.34 11.64
N SER A 258 -4.22 -12.43 10.35
CA SER A 258 -3.37 -13.52 9.84
C SER A 258 -1.89 -13.37 10.21
N GLY A 259 -1.45 -12.19 10.67
CA GLY A 259 -0.07 -11.91 11.04
C GLY A 259 0.05 -11.39 12.48
N SER A 260 1.28 -11.09 12.90
CA SER A 260 1.63 -10.67 14.27
C SER A 260 1.55 -9.17 14.56
N ASN A 261 1.48 -8.32 13.52
CA ASN A 261 1.37 -6.87 13.71
C ASN A 261 -0.09 -6.47 13.99
N ILE A 262 -0.33 -5.79 15.12
CA ILE A 262 -1.66 -5.36 15.54
C ILE A 262 -2.03 -4.05 14.83
N ALA A 263 -2.92 -4.16 13.83
CA ALA A 263 -3.59 -3.04 13.20
C ALA A 263 -5.01 -3.47 12.83
N VAL A 264 -6.01 -2.89 13.48
CA VAL A 264 -7.42 -3.28 13.33
C VAL A 264 -8.29 -2.03 13.12
N GLU A 265 -9.41 -2.21 12.44
CA GLU A 265 -10.43 -1.16 12.24
C GLU A 265 -11.67 -1.52 13.04
N LEU A 266 -12.29 -0.52 13.67
CA LEU A 266 -13.59 -0.64 14.32
C LEU A 266 -14.66 0.00 13.44
N THR A 267 -15.80 -0.66 13.28
CA THR A 267 -16.99 -0.05 12.68
C THR A 267 -17.57 1.01 13.63
N PRO A 268 -18.45 1.91 13.15
CA PRO A 268 -19.05 2.93 14.02
C PRO A 268 -19.69 2.35 15.29
N HIS A 269 -20.41 1.24 15.19
CA HIS A 269 -21.04 0.58 16.33
C HIS A 269 -20.03 -0.07 17.28
N GLU A 270 -18.94 -0.63 16.77
CA GLU A 270 -17.87 -1.21 17.58
C GLU A 270 -17.04 -0.15 18.32
N TYR A 271 -17.00 1.06 17.76
CA TYR A 271 -16.28 2.18 18.34
C TYR A 271 -17.12 3.01 19.33
N GLU A 272 -18.45 2.91 19.27
CA GLU A 272 -19.36 3.59 20.19
C GLU A 272 -19.05 3.37 21.68
N PRO A 273 -18.76 2.13 22.16
CA PRO A 273 -18.39 1.90 23.57
C PRO A 273 -17.12 2.64 23.98
N VAL A 274 -16.15 2.77 23.07
CA VAL A 274 -14.92 3.53 23.33
C VAL A 274 -15.22 5.01 23.48
N LYS A 275 -16.08 5.58 22.61
CA LYS A 275 -16.53 6.98 22.72
C LYS A 275 -17.28 7.25 24.03
N ARG A 276 -18.05 6.28 24.51
CA ARG A 276 -18.78 6.37 25.80
C ARG A 276 -17.89 6.13 27.01
N GLN A 277 -16.65 5.68 26.82
CA GLN A 277 -15.72 5.30 27.88
C GLN A 277 -16.25 4.16 28.75
N ASP A 278 -16.87 3.16 28.11
CA ASP A 278 -17.48 2.01 28.78
C ASP A 278 -16.38 1.13 29.43
N THR A 279 -16.23 1.23 30.75
CA THR A 279 -15.10 0.59 31.50
C THR A 279 -15.08 -0.94 31.47
N ASP A 280 -16.20 -1.56 31.08
CA ASP A 280 -16.42 -2.98 30.89
C ASP A 280 -16.15 -3.45 29.43
N TYR A 281 -15.89 -2.52 28.50
CA TYR A 281 -15.51 -2.83 27.13
C TYR A 281 -14.06 -3.31 27.02
N ARG A 282 -13.82 -4.33 26.21
CA ARG A 282 -12.48 -4.85 25.88
C ARG A 282 -12.36 -5.06 24.38
N LEU A 283 -11.24 -4.63 23.81
CA LEU A 283 -10.83 -5.05 22.47
C LEU A 283 -9.94 -6.29 22.60
N CYS A 284 -10.34 -7.39 21.96
CA CYS A 284 -9.60 -8.64 21.93
C CYS A 284 -9.05 -8.89 20.52
N VAL A 285 -7.73 -8.79 20.33
CA VAL A 285 -7.08 -9.03 19.05
C VAL A 285 -6.39 -10.39 19.07
N VAL A 286 -6.71 -11.25 18.10
CA VAL A 286 -6.05 -12.54 17.89
C VAL A 286 -5.13 -12.45 16.68
N THR A 287 -3.82 -12.42 16.93
CA THR A 287 -2.79 -12.47 15.88
C THR A 287 -2.46 -13.89 15.47
N ASN A 288 -2.06 -14.10 14.22
CA ASN A 288 -1.84 -15.42 13.61
C ASN A 288 -3.05 -16.37 13.78
N ALA A 289 -4.28 -15.84 13.70
CA ALA A 289 -5.50 -16.53 14.15
C ALA A 289 -5.76 -17.91 13.53
N LYS A 290 -5.19 -18.21 12.36
CA LYS A 290 -5.35 -19.50 11.67
C LYS A 290 -4.31 -20.56 12.06
N ASP A 291 -3.24 -20.18 12.75
CA ASP A 291 -2.17 -21.07 13.15
C ASP A 291 -2.28 -21.34 14.65
N LYS A 292 -2.66 -22.57 15.03
CA LYS A 292 -2.89 -22.92 16.43
C LYS A 292 -1.63 -22.88 17.29
N ASP A 293 -0.45 -23.02 16.68
CA ASP A 293 0.82 -23.05 17.40
C ASP A 293 1.37 -21.64 17.64
N THR A 294 0.99 -20.67 16.80
CA THR A 294 1.48 -19.29 16.85
C THR A 294 0.41 -18.24 17.13
N ALA A 295 -0.86 -18.65 17.29
CA ALA A 295 -1.95 -17.77 17.66
C ALA A 295 -1.69 -17.13 19.03
N ALA A 296 -1.87 -15.82 19.11
CA ALA A 296 -1.70 -15.06 20.34
C ALA A 296 -2.87 -14.09 20.54
N VAL A 297 -3.35 -14.02 21.78
CA VAL A 297 -4.48 -13.19 22.20
C VAL A 297 -3.95 -11.97 22.95
N HIS A 298 -4.38 -10.79 22.51
CA HIS A 298 -4.03 -9.50 23.10
C HIS A 298 -5.32 -8.80 23.51
N THR A 299 -5.42 -8.40 24.78
CA THR A 299 -6.62 -7.75 25.31
C THR A 299 -6.31 -6.32 25.72
N PHE A 300 -7.09 -5.37 25.23
CA PHE A 300 -6.95 -3.96 25.54
C PHE A 300 -8.20 -3.44 26.26
N HIS A 301 -8.01 -2.51 27.18
CA HIS A 301 -9.07 -1.75 27.84
C HIS A 301 -8.91 -0.26 27.56
N ILE A 302 -9.99 0.50 27.76
CA ILE A 302 -9.98 1.94 27.54
C ILE A 302 -9.14 2.60 28.64
N GLU A 303 -8.13 3.35 28.21
CA GLU A 303 -7.45 4.37 29.01
C GLU A 303 -8.03 5.73 28.63
N GLU A 304 -7.91 6.73 29.51
CA GLU A 304 -8.52 8.06 29.32
C GLU A 304 -8.37 8.61 27.89
N GLY A 305 -9.50 8.96 27.27
CA GLY A 305 -9.55 9.44 25.88
C GLY A 305 -9.62 8.32 24.84
N ASP A 306 -9.00 8.56 23.68
CA ASP A 306 -9.06 7.69 22.49
C ASP A 306 -7.87 6.70 22.45
N VAL A 307 -7.52 6.13 23.61
CA VAL A 307 -6.37 5.23 23.78
C VAL A 307 -6.82 3.91 24.40
N LEU A 308 -6.43 2.80 23.79
CA LEU A 308 -6.64 1.46 24.32
C LEU A 308 -5.29 0.90 24.80
N VAL A 309 -5.23 0.33 26.00
CA VAL A 309 -3.99 -0.16 26.61
C VAL A 309 -4.12 -1.62 27.06
N ASP A 310 -3.06 -2.40 26.86
CA ASP A 310 -2.99 -3.79 27.35
C ASP A 310 -2.43 -3.88 28.78
N GLN A 311 -2.39 -5.10 29.32
CA GLN A 311 -1.85 -5.38 30.66
C GLN A 311 -0.33 -5.13 30.79
N HIS A 312 0.39 -4.95 29.67
CA HIS A 312 1.83 -4.69 29.62
C HIS A 312 2.15 -3.20 29.35
N GLY A 313 1.12 -2.34 29.21
CA GLY A 313 1.26 -0.92 28.94
C GLY A 313 1.43 -0.57 27.46
N HIS A 314 1.27 -1.52 26.54
CA HIS A 314 1.25 -1.22 25.10
C HIS A 314 -0.04 -0.48 24.73
N LYS A 315 0.10 0.61 23.98
CA LYS A 315 -1.00 1.52 23.64
C LYS A 315 -1.37 1.42 22.16
N LEU A 316 -2.67 1.41 21.88
CA LEU A 316 -3.24 1.63 20.56
C LEU A 316 -3.85 3.04 20.54
N ALA A 317 -3.35 3.87 19.64
CA ALA A 317 -3.92 5.20 19.40
C ALA A 317 -5.02 5.09 18.34
N ILE A 318 -6.19 5.65 18.63
CA ILE A 318 -7.30 5.66 17.68
C ILE A 318 -7.17 6.88 16.76
N LYS A 319 -7.34 6.64 15.46
CA LYS A 319 -7.42 7.69 14.44
C LYS A 319 -8.75 7.56 13.71
N GLU A 320 -9.70 8.43 14.04
CA GLU A 320 -11.00 8.45 13.36
C GLU A 320 -10.84 8.69 11.85
N ARG A 321 -11.64 7.97 11.06
CA ARG A 321 -11.74 8.13 9.61
C ARG A 321 -13.20 8.35 9.24
N ILE A 322 -13.49 9.38 8.44
CA ILE A 322 -14.84 9.65 7.94
C ILE A 322 -15.12 8.72 6.76
N GLY A 323 -16.12 7.85 6.88
CA GLY A 323 -16.64 7.02 5.79
C GLY A 323 -17.82 7.68 5.08
N ALA A 324 -17.97 7.44 3.77
CA ALA A 324 -19.12 7.90 2.98
C ALA A 324 -19.89 6.70 2.42
N GLY A 325 -21.19 6.64 2.69
CA GLY A 325 -22.10 5.70 2.06
C GLY A 325 -22.64 6.26 0.74
N LEU A 326 -22.62 5.46 -0.31
CA LEU A 326 -23.19 5.81 -1.61
C LEU A 326 -24.34 4.84 -1.91
N ALA A 327 -25.50 5.39 -2.28
CA ALA A 327 -26.63 4.63 -2.80
C ALA A 327 -26.99 5.16 -4.19
N THR A 328 -27.47 4.27 -5.07
CA THR A 328 -28.12 4.68 -6.32
C THR A 328 -29.41 5.42 -5.98
N LEU A 329 -29.64 6.56 -6.63
CA LEU A 329 -30.88 7.32 -6.54
C LEU A 329 -32.08 6.52 -7.09
#